data_AF-A0A8T4XT96-F1
#
_entry.id   AF-A0A8T4XT96-F1
#
_cell.length_a   1.000
_cell.length_b   1.000
_cell.length_c   1.000
_cell.angle_alpha   90.00
_cell.angle_beta   90.00
_cell.angle_gamma   90.00
#
_symmetry.space_group_name_H-M   'P 1'
#
loop_
_entity.id
_entity.type
_entity.pdbx_description
1 polymer ?
#
loop_
_entity_poly.entity_id
_entity_poly.type
_entity_poly.pdbx_seq_one_letter_code
_entity_poly.pdbx_strand_id
1 'polypeptide(L)'
;MKIMDLKTYLVGAQNRNWVFVKVLTDEGIEGIGEAYSVGPDEATVAVLQDFKTWLLGRDPREIEGLWHEMYNFSRFPGGSVVNSAISGIEHALWDILGKSLGAPVYRLLGGRCREKIRVYVHASGPTPSELSEACLLAAKRGFTA
;
A
#
# COMPACT_ATOMS: atom_id res chain seq x y z
N MET A 1 -17.73 2.32 13.73
CA MET A 1 -16.78 1.35 13.15
C MET A 1 -15.54 1.30 14.01
N LYS A 2 -15.06 0.10 14.31
CA LYS A 2 -13.86 -0.17 15.09
C LYS A 2 -13.00 -1.21 14.41
N ILE A 3 -11.69 -1.05 14.50
CA ILE A 3 -10.72 -2.05 14.07
C ILE A 3 -10.77 -3.25 15.02
N MET A 4 -11.05 -4.42 14.48
CA MET A 4 -11.14 -5.68 15.22
C MET A 4 -9.89 -6.53 15.07
N ASP A 5 -9.22 -6.43 13.94
CA ASP A 5 -8.03 -7.22 13.65
C ASP A 5 -7.19 -6.56 12.55
N LEU A 6 -5.91 -6.90 12.54
CA LEU A 6 -4.96 -6.58 11.48
C LEU A 6 -4.22 -7.88 11.13
N LYS A 7 -4.35 -8.30 9.88
CA LYS A 7 -3.70 -9.49 9.33
C LYS A 7 -2.62 -9.08 8.35
N THR A 8 -1.45 -9.69 8.47
CA THR A 8 -0.32 -9.46 7.57
C THR A 8 -0.10 -10.70 6.72
N TYR A 9 0.16 -10.48 5.43
CA TYR A 9 0.44 -11.54 4.46
C TYR A 9 1.77 -11.26 3.81
N LEU A 10 2.78 -12.07 4.14
CA LEU A 10 4.05 -12.09 3.45
C LEU A 10 3.95 -13.07 2.28
N VAL A 11 3.97 -12.54 1.06
CA VAL A 11 3.80 -13.31 -0.17
C VAL A 11 5.11 -13.36 -0.93
N GLY A 12 5.66 -14.56 -1.15
CA GLY A 12 6.86 -14.75 -1.96
C GLY A 12 6.57 -14.50 -3.45
N ALA A 13 7.05 -13.39 -4.00
CA ALA A 13 6.83 -12.98 -5.38
C ALA A 13 8.14 -13.05 -6.18
N GLN A 14 8.47 -14.25 -6.69
CA GLN A 14 9.67 -14.56 -7.49
C GLN A 14 10.97 -14.07 -6.84
N ASN A 15 11.38 -12.83 -7.10
CA ASN A 15 12.65 -12.22 -6.69
C ASN A 15 12.54 -11.29 -5.46
N ARG A 16 11.34 -11.04 -4.92
CA ARG A 16 11.12 -10.25 -3.71
C ARG A 16 9.86 -10.71 -2.98
N ASN A 17 9.67 -10.28 -1.73
CA ASN A 17 8.38 -10.48 -1.07
C ASN A 17 7.44 -9.32 -1.36
N TRP A 18 6.14 -9.56 -1.21
CA TRP A 18 5.13 -8.53 -1.04
C TRP A 18 4.56 -8.63 0.37
N VAL A 19 4.35 -7.49 1.02
CA VAL A 19 3.76 -7.42 2.36
C VAL A 19 2.41 -6.75 2.26
N PHE A 20 1.33 -7.54 2.37
CA PHE A 20 -0.03 -7.00 2.40
C PHE A 20 -0.54 -6.92 3.83
N VAL A 21 -1.32 -5.87 4.08
CA VAL A 21 -2.02 -5.63 5.34
C VAL A 21 -3.51 -5.66 5.06
N LYS A 22 -4.25 -6.40 5.88
CA LYS A 22 -5.71 -6.43 5.87
C LYS A 22 -6.25 -6.00 7.22
N VAL A 23 -6.99 -4.90 7.24
CA VAL A 23 -7.65 -4.37 8.44
C VAL A 23 -9.11 -4.82 8.44
N LEU A 24 -9.55 -5.46 9.51
CA LEU A 24 -10.91 -5.96 9.69
C LEU A 24 -11.67 -5.07 10.68
N THR A 25 -12.95 -4.80 10.42
CA THR A 25 -13.79 -3.96 11.27
C THR A 25 -14.99 -4.69 11.86
N ASP A 26 -15.58 -4.14 12.92
CA ASP A 26 -16.79 -4.65 13.58
C ASP A 26 -18.06 -4.55 12.73
N GLU A 27 -18.03 -3.71 11.68
CA GLU A 27 -19.13 -3.53 10.73
C GLU A 27 -18.98 -4.42 9.47
N GLY A 28 -17.99 -5.31 9.45
CA GLY A 28 -17.76 -6.23 8.32
C GLY A 28 -17.10 -5.59 7.09
N ILE A 29 -16.77 -4.30 7.15
CA ILE A 29 -15.95 -3.64 6.12
C ILE A 29 -14.48 -3.97 6.37
N GLU A 30 -13.76 -4.29 5.30
CA GLU A 30 -12.34 -4.62 5.36
C GLU A 30 -11.54 -3.75 4.39
N GLY A 31 -10.34 -3.37 4.82
CA GLY A 31 -9.39 -2.59 4.04
C GLY A 31 -8.16 -3.39 3.69
N ILE A 32 -7.62 -3.16 2.50
CA ILE A 32 -6.37 -3.78 2.04
C ILE A 32 -5.38 -2.67 1.71
N GLY A 33 -4.15 -2.85 2.17
CA GLY A 33 -3.02 -2.01 1.81
C GLY A 33 -1.76 -2.83 1.58
N GLU A 34 -0.80 -2.23 0.90
CA GLU A 34 0.52 -2.80 0.65
C GLU A 34 1.56 -2.00 1.45
N ALA A 35 2.34 -2.71 2.27
CA ALA A 35 3.58 -2.21 2.82
C ALA A 35 4.69 -2.58 1.82
N TYR A 36 5.29 -1.57 1.19
CA TYR A 36 6.34 -1.79 0.20
C TYR A 36 7.50 -2.62 0.76
N SER A 37 7.97 -3.60 0.00
CA SER A 37 9.12 -4.43 0.37
C SER A 37 10.40 -3.61 0.33
N VAL A 38 10.85 -3.18 1.51
CA VAL A 38 12.08 -2.41 1.72
C VAL A 38 13.25 -3.29 2.18
N GLY A 39 12.97 -4.53 2.60
CA GLY A 39 13.95 -5.44 3.17
C GLY A 39 14.51 -5.02 4.54
N PRO A 40 14.83 -5.97 5.45
CA PRO A 40 14.29 -7.33 5.49
C PRO A 40 12.78 -7.31 5.80
N ASP A 41 11.97 -8.02 5.02
CA ASP A 41 10.51 -7.85 5.05
C ASP A 41 9.84 -8.35 6.35
N GLU A 42 10.43 -9.35 7.00
CA GLU A 42 9.99 -9.83 8.33
C GLU A 42 10.05 -8.72 9.40
N ALA A 43 10.98 -7.76 9.28
CA ALA A 43 11.00 -6.60 10.18
C ALA A 43 9.77 -5.71 9.96
N THR A 44 9.29 -5.57 8.73
CA THR A 44 8.06 -4.83 8.43
C THR A 44 6.85 -5.56 9.00
N VAL A 45 6.82 -6.90 8.92
CA VAL A 45 5.77 -7.73 9.54
C VAL A 45 5.74 -7.54 11.06
N ALA A 46 6.89 -7.52 11.72
CA ALA A 46 6.98 -7.30 13.16
C ALA A 46 6.42 -5.93 13.56
N VAL A 47 6.79 -4.86 12.86
CA VAL A 47 6.26 -3.51 13.12
C VAL A 47 4.75 -3.45 12.92
N LEU A 48 4.21 -4.14 11.90
CA LEU A 48 2.76 -4.23 11.70
C LEU A 48 2.05 -4.92 12.87
N GLN A 49 2.66 -5.93 13.49
CA GLN A 49 2.12 -6.56 14.69
C GLN A 49 2.17 -5.64 15.91
N ASP A 50 3.21 -4.82 16.06
CA ASP A 50 3.26 -3.81 17.12
C ASP A 50 2.16 -2.77 16.93
N PHE A 51 2.04 -2.17 15.74
CA PHE A 51 0.99 -1.19 15.45
C PHE A 51 -0.41 -1.75 15.55
N LYS A 52 -0.64 -3.03 15.22
CA LYS A 52 -1.92 -3.70 15.48
C LYS A 52 -2.36 -3.48 16.93
N THR A 53 -1.47 -3.68 17.91
CA THR A 53 -1.83 -3.53 19.33
C THR A 53 -2.27 -2.12 19.70
N TRP A 54 -1.79 -1.09 18.98
CA TRP A 54 -2.16 0.32 19.22
C TRP A 54 -3.52 0.65 18.59
N LEU A 55 -3.84 0.01 17.46
CA LEU A 55 -4.99 0.37 16.63
C LEU A 55 -6.26 -0.43 16.94
N LEU A 56 -6.18 -1.56 17.65
CA LEU A 56 -7.37 -2.33 18.02
C LEU A 56 -8.39 -1.47 18.80
N GLY A 57 -9.67 -1.58 18.41
CA GLY A 57 -10.77 -0.84 19.00
C GLY A 57 -10.92 0.61 18.53
N ARG A 58 -9.98 1.13 17.73
CA ARG A 58 -9.99 2.49 17.19
C ARG A 58 -10.87 2.60 15.96
N ASP A 59 -11.37 3.80 15.69
CA ASP A 59 -12.16 4.06 14.49
C ASP A 59 -11.25 4.21 13.27
N PRO A 60 -11.33 3.32 12.26
CA PRO A 60 -10.43 3.36 11.10
C PRO A 60 -10.61 4.61 10.23
N ARG A 61 -11.68 5.39 10.44
CA ARG A 61 -11.96 6.62 9.70
C ARG A 61 -11.16 7.81 10.21
N GLU A 62 -10.53 7.68 11.38
CA GLU A 62 -9.63 8.70 11.97
C GLU A 62 -8.21 8.63 11.38
N ILE A 63 -8.09 8.53 10.04
CA ILE A 63 -6.86 8.19 9.32
C ILE A 63 -5.66 9.03 9.77
N GLU A 64 -5.79 10.36 9.75
CA GLU A 64 -4.71 11.29 10.15
C GLU A 64 -4.31 11.10 11.62
N GLY A 65 -5.28 10.86 12.50
CA GLY A 65 -5.02 10.62 13.92
C GLY A 65 -4.22 9.34 14.13
N LEU A 66 -4.63 8.24 13.48
CA LEU A 66 -3.95 6.96 13.55
C LEU A 66 -2.56 7.00 12.89
N TRP A 67 -2.42 7.75 11.79
CA TRP A 67 -1.13 8.01 11.16
C TRP A 67 -0.18 8.74 12.09
N HIS A 68 -0.63 9.84 12.70
CA HIS A 68 0.16 10.60 13.66
C HIS A 68 0.53 9.79 14.89
N GLU A 69 -0.37 8.92 15.35
CA GLU A 69 -0.09 8.01 16.46
C GLU A 69 1.06 7.06 16.11
N MET A 70 0.96 6.34 14.99
CA MET A 70 2.04 5.43 14.56
C MET A 70 3.36 6.17 14.33
N TYR A 71 3.32 7.32 13.66
CA TYR A 71 4.53 8.07 13.30
C TYR A 71 5.20 8.73 14.51
N ASN A 72 4.45 9.46 15.34
CA ASN A 72 5.01 10.24 16.44
C ASN A 72 5.34 9.39 17.68
N PHE A 73 4.53 8.37 17.99
CA PHE A 73 4.77 7.52 19.17
C PHE A 73 5.86 6.47 18.93
N SER A 74 6.28 6.25 17.69
CA SER A 74 7.52 5.52 17.37
C SER A 74 8.79 6.23 17.88
N ARG A 75 8.66 7.45 18.45
CA ARG A 75 9.69 8.29 19.10
C ARG A 75 10.79 8.81 18.18
N PHE A 76 11.38 7.95 17.36
CA PHE A 76 12.39 8.32 16.38
C PHE A 76 11.87 8.09 14.97
N PRO A 77 12.40 8.79 13.95
CA PRO A 77 12.07 8.50 12.56
C PRO A 77 12.35 7.03 12.26
N GLY A 78 11.31 6.26 11.96
CA GLY A 78 11.41 4.81 11.88
C GLY A 78 12.02 4.27 10.58
N GLY A 79 12.51 5.15 9.70
CA GLY A 79 13.14 4.78 8.44
C GLY A 79 12.20 4.01 7.50
N SER A 80 12.78 3.30 6.54
CA SER A 80 12.02 2.62 5.48
C SER A 80 11.08 1.54 6.01
N VAL A 81 11.50 0.79 7.04
CA VAL A 81 10.71 -0.34 7.60
C VAL A 81 9.44 0.15 8.27
N VAL A 82 9.55 1.11 9.19
CA VAL A 82 8.38 1.64 9.91
C VAL A 82 7.49 2.44 8.96
N ASN A 83 8.06 3.28 8.10
CA ASN A 83 7.26 4.08 7.16
C ASN A 83 6.52 3.18 6.15
N SER A 84 7.10 2.05 5.76
CA SER A 84 6.42 1.06 4.92
C SER A 84 5.23 0.41 5.65
N ALA A 85 5.41 0.03 6.92
CA ALA A 85 4.32 -0.50 7.75
C ALA A 85 3.18 0.53 7.92
N ILE A 86 3.51 1.79 8.21
CA ILE A 86 2.54 2.89 8.30
C ILE A 86 1.78 3.03 6.98
N SER A 87 2.49 3.05 5.84
CA SER A 87 1.87 3.16 4.52
C SER A 87 0.92 2.01 4.23
N GLY A 88 1.29 0.77 4.55
CA GLY A 88 0.42 -0.39 4.36
C GLY A 88 -0.88 -0.31 5.18
N ILE A 89 -0.79 0.20 6.42
CA ILE A 89 -1.98 0.43 7.25
C ILE A 89 -2.81 1.57 6.69
N GLU A 90 -2.20 2.72 6.40
CA GLU A 90 -2.90 3.93 5.94
C GLU A 90 -3.64 3.71 4.61
N HIS A 91 -3.05 2.96 3.67
CA HIS A 91 -3.74 2.50 2.47
C HIS A 91 -5.00 1.67 2.79
N ALA A 92 -4.92 0.74 3.74
CA ALA A 92 -6.06 -0.07 4.16
C ALA A 92 -7.16 0.79 4.82
N LEU A 93 -6.78 1.82 5.58
CA LEU A 93 -7.73 2.75 6.19
C LEU A 93 -8.46 3.59 5.13
N TRP A 94 -7.76 4.07 4.10
CA TRP A 94 -8.40 4.74 2.96
C TRP A 94 -9.33 3.83 2.17
N ASP A 95 -8.95 2.57 1.98
CA ASP A 95 -9.80 1.57 1.34
C ASP A 95 -11.10 1.34 2.16
N ILE A 96 -11.00 1.25 3.49
CA ILE A 96 -12.16 1.19 4.39
C ILE A 96 -13.02 2.44 4.24
N LEU A 97 -12.43 3.63 4.28
CA LEU A 97 -13.18 4.88 4.18
C LEU A 97 -13.95 4.96 2.85
N GLY A 98 -13.27 4.64 1.74
CA GLY A 98 -13.88 4.57 0.41
C GLY A 98 -15.05 3.60 0.36
N LYS A 99 -14.86 2.37 0.85
CA LYS A 99 -15.91 1.35 0.93
C LYS A 99 -17.09 1.78 1.80
N SER A 100 -16.82 2.36 2.98
CA SER A 100 -17.86 2.82 3.91
C SER A 100 -18.73 3.94 3.34
N LEU A 101 -18.16 4.77 2.46
CA LEU A 101 -18.85 5.87 1.80
C LEU A 101 -19.39 5.52 0.41
N GLY A 102 -19.14 4.29 -0.08
CA GLY A 102 -19.50 3.88 -1.44
C GLY A 102 -18.80 4.69 -2.53
N ALA A 103 -17.60 5.21 -2.26
CA ALA A 103 -16.87 6.11 -3.15
C ALA A 103 -15.42 5.64 -3.37
N PRO A 104 -14.87 5.77 -4.60
CA PRO A 104 -13.46 5.48 -4.81
C PRO A 104 -12.57 6.54 -4.13
N VAL A 105 -11.42 6.14 -3.61
CA VAL A 105 -10.51 7.00 -2.82
C VAL A 105 -10.17 8.32 -3.53
N TYR A 106 -9.92 8.30 -4.85
CA TYR A 106 -9.61 9.53 -5.59
C TYR A 106 -10.72 10.60 -5.52
N ARG A 107 -12.00 10.20 -5.32
CA ARG A 107 -13.11 11.14 -5.13
C ARG A 107 -13.05 11.79 -3.76
N LEU A 108 -12.62 11.06 -2.74
CA LEU A 108 -12.40 11.57 -1.39
C LEU A 108 -11.25 12.59 -1.36
N LEU A 109 -10.23 12.38 -2.19
CA LEU A 109 -9.07 13.28 -2.33
C LEU A 109 -9.36 14.54 -3.19
N GLY A 110 -10.61 14.83 -3.52
CA GLY A 110 -11.01 16.02 -4.29
C GLY A 110 -11.41 15.74 -5.74
N GLY A 111 -11.39 14.48 -6.18
CA GLY A 111 -11.91 14.08 -7.48
C GLY A 111 -10.90 14.08 -8.62
N ARG A 112 -11.43 13.91 -9.83
CA ARG A 112 -10.64 13.63 -11.03
C ARG A 112 -10.14 14.93 -11.64
N CYS A 113 -8.81 15.09 -11.74
CA CYS A 113 -8.18 16.20 -12.47
C CYS A 113 -7.81 15.83 -13.93
N ARG A 114 -8.08 14.60 -14.35
CA ARG A 114 -7.83 14.08 -15.71
C ARG A 114 -8.67 12.83 -15.98
N GLU A 115 -9.34 12.74 -17.12
CA GLU A 115 -9.00 11.77 -18.16
C GLU A 115 -8.49 10.39 -17.69
N LYS A 116 -7.27 10.12 -18.10
CA LYS A 116 -6.54 8.89 -17.85
C LYS A 116 -5.15 9.27 -17.39
N ILE A 117 -4.46 8.35 -16.73
CA ILE A 117 -3.04 8.51 -16.38
C ILE A 117 -2.22 7.81 -17.46
N ARG A 118 -1.20 8.49 -17.98
CA ARG A 118 -0.21 7.87 -18.87
C ARG A 118 0.69 6.97 -18.02
N VAL A 119 0.89 5.73 -18.48
CA VAL A 119 1.79 4.76 -17.86
C VAL A 119 3.03 4.57 -18.73
N TYR A 120 4.14 4.16 -18.11
CA TYR A 120 5.37 3.78 -18.78
C TYR A 120 5.68 2.30 -18.51
N VAL A 121 6.55 1.69 -19.31
CA VAL A 121 6.98 0.30 -19.10
C VAL A 121 8.49 0.18 -19.19
N HIS A 122 9.06 -0.71 -18.37
CA HIS A 122 10.45 -1.08 -18.51
C HIS A 122 10.63 -2.08 -19.64
N ALA A 123 11.45 -1.75 -20.64
CA ALA A 123 11.93 -2.68 -21.66
C ALA A 123 13.39 -3.04 -21.35
N SER A 124 13.71 -4.33 -21.44
CA SER A 124 15.06 -4.86 -21.19
C SER A 124 15.37 -6.03 -22.11
N GLY A 125 16.66 -6.25 -22.35
CA GLY A 125 17.20 -7.37 -23.09
C GLY A 125 18.71 -7.49 -22.85
N PRO A 126 19.27 -8.71 -22.78
CA PRO A 126 20.71 -8.93 -22.55
C PRO A 126 21.60 -8.45 -23.69
N THR A 127 21.04 -8.21 -24.89
CA THR A 127 21.74 -7.67 -26.05
C THR A 127 21.05 -6.41 -26.60
N PRO A 128 21.76 -5.53 -27.34
CA PRO A 128 21.13 -4.38 -28.00
C PRO A 128 19.98 -4.76 -28.94
N SER A 129 20.07 -5.91 -29.62
CA SER A 129 19.01 -6.40 -30.52
C SER A 129 17.75 -6.78 -29.74
N GLU A 130 17.90 -7.56 -28.67
CA GLU A 130 16.77 -7.98 -27.83
C GLU A 130 16.11 -6.81 -27.10
N LEU A 131 16.91 -5.84 -26.65
CA LEU A 131 16.40 -4.58 -26.11
C LEU A 131 15.57 -3.82 -27.16
N SER A 132 16.06 -3.75 -28.41
CA SER A 132 15.33 -3.10 -29.49
C SER A 132 13.98 -3.79 -29.76
N GLU A 133 13.94 -5.13 -29.78
CA GLU A 133 12.71 -5.90 -29.93
C GLU A 133 11.72 -5.65 -28.79
N ALA A 134 12.19 -5.62 -27.54
CA ALA A 134 11.37 -5.31 -26.38
C ALA A 134 10.76 -3.89 -26.45
N CYS A 135 11.55 -2.89 -26.88
CA CYS A 135 11.08 -1.53 -27.10
C CYS A 135 10.03 -1.46 -28.23
N LEU A 136 10.25 -2.15 -29.34
CA LEU A 136 9.27 -2.21 -30.45
C LEU A 136 7.97 -2.90 -30.01
N LEU A 137 8.06 -3.92 -29.17
CA LEU A 137 6.88 -4.58 -28.60
C LEU A 137 6.11 -3.64 -27.65
N ALA A 138 6.81 -2.89 -26.79
CA ALA A 138 6.19 -1.87 -25.94
C ALA A 138 5.47 -0.81 -26.77
N ALA A 139 6.10 -0.30 -27.84
CA ALA A 139 5.47 0.64 -28.77
C ALA A 139 4.22 0.05 -29.44
N LYS A 140 4.27 -1.21 -29.90
CA LYS A 140 3.10 -1.92 -30.45
C LYS A 140 1.95 -2.06 -29.45
N ARG A 141 2.25 -2.17 -28.15
CA ARG A 141 1.25 -2.18 -27.05
C ARG A 141 0.71 -0.79 -26.70
N GLY A 142 1.18 0.26 -27.39
CA GLY A 142 0.74 1.65 -27.20
C GLY A 142 1.50 2.41 -26.12
N PHE A 143 2.57 1.83 -25.56
CA PHE A 143 3.45 2.59 -24.67
C PHE A 143 4.22 3.63 -25.47
N THR A 144 4.33 4.80 -24.88
CA THR A 144 5.03 5.96 -25.46
C THR A 144 6.15 6.45 -24.55
N ALA A 145 6.34 5.79 -23.40
CA ALA A 145 7.34 6.03 -22.38
C ALA A 145 7.68 4.70 -21.70
#